data_AF-A0A7S0YLP0-F1
#
_entry.id   AF-A0A7S0YLP0-F1
#
_cell.length_a   1.000
_cell.length_b   1.000
_cell.length_c   1.000
_cell.angle_alpha   90.00
_cell.angle_beta   90.00
_cell.angle_gamma   90.00
#
_symmetry.space_group_name_H-M   'P 1'
#
loop_
_entity.id
_entity.type
_entity.pdbx_description
1 polymer ?
#
loop_
_entity_poly.entity_id
_entity_poly.type
_entity_poly.pdbx_seq_one_letter_code
_entity_poly.pdbx_strand_id
1 'polypeptide(L)'
;NSQVSPPPPPPPSSLSSRSVATSAVTNAAAVVASKNAPSSTFPSPSSSSEEAPDLAHAHIGNGNISSIPGKKTEQVVVEAEQPSLPPPPVLIVKDDGYFRRAHLWRGAGVAIPVFSLRTNDSVGGGEFLDLIPTARLAAKCGFCVVQVLPVNDTSVYGDWQDSYPYSALSVHALHPQYLALRALRGENRPLPADLQAEIAAAAARLNSGIHMDYEGTMRFKMDMARRIFLQFGHETVGG
;
A
#
# COMPACT_ATOMS: atom_id res chain seq x y z
N ASN A 1 -82.04 13.29 -28.58
CA ASN A 1 -81.58 12.38 -27.52
C ASN A 1 -80.09 12.14 -27.64
N SER A 2 -79.37 12.62 -26.63
CA SER A 2 -78.07 12.16 -26.13
C SER A 2 -76.84 12.39 -27.02
N GLN A 3 -76.23 13.58 -26.85
CA GLN A 3 -74.79 13.77 -27.02
C GLN A 3 -74.04 12.88 -26.00
N VAL A 4 -73.03 12.13 -26.48
CA VAL A 4 -72.10 11.38 -25.63
C VAL A 4 -70.78 12.15 -25.60
N SER A 5 -70.48 12.75 -24.45
CA SER A 5 -69.21 13.44 -24.19
C SER A 5 -68.08 12.42 -23.97
N PRO A 6 -66.83 12.71 -24.39
CA PRO A 6 -65.70 11.82 -24.16
C PRO A 6 -65.30 11.78 -22.67
N PRO A 7 -64.70 10.66 -22.20
CA PRO A 7 -64.34 10.49 -20.79
C PRO A 7 -63.19 11.44 -20.36
N PRO A 8 -63.14 11.82 -19.07
CA PRO A 8 -62.13 12.74 -18.55
C PRO A 8 -60.73 12.12 -18.51
N PRO A 9 -59.67 12.94 -18.63
CA PRO A 9 -58.29 12.48 -18.56
C PRO A 9 -57.94 11.95 -17.16
N PRO A 10 -57.01 10.98 -17.05
CA PRO A 10 -56.58 10.44 -15.76
C PRO A 10 -55.92 11.51 -14.89
N PRO A 11 -56.01 11.39 -13.54
CA PRO A 11 -55.44 12.36 -12.62
C PRO A 11 -53.91 12.44 -12.76
N PRO A 12 -53.30 13.60 -12.49
CA PRO A 12 -51.85 13.78 -12.57
C PRO A 12 -51.16 12.82 -11.58
N SER A 13 -50.19 12.06 -12.09
CA SER A 13 -49.30 11.22 -11.30
C SER A 13 -48.62 12.08 -10.23
N SER A 14 -48.86 11.72 -8.97
CA SER A 14 -48.19 12.34 -7.84
C SER A 14 -46.68 12.18 -8.02
N LEU A 15 -46.00 13.32 -8.10
CA LEU A 15 -44.56 13.44 -7.97
C LEU A 15 -44.19 12.91 -6.58
N SER A 16 -43.88 11.62 -6.49
CA SER A 16 -43.13 11.08 -5.37
C SER A 16 -41.74 11.70 -5.47
N SER A 17 -41.51 12.69 -4.63
CA SER A 17 -40.21 13.28 -4.34
C SER A 17 -39.20 12.14 -4.16
N ARG A 18 -38.30 11.99 -5.14
CA ARG A 18 -37.11 11.17 -5.00
C ARG A 18 -36.30 11.73 -3.84
N SER A 19 -36.43 11.12 -2.66
CA SER A 19 -35.41 11.20 -1.64
C SER A 19 -34.14 10.60 -2.24
N VAL A 20 -33.18 11.45 -2.58
CA VAL A 20 -31.82 11.02 -2.88
C VAL A 20 -31.26 10.51 -1.56
N ALA A 21 -31.41 9.21 -1.33
CA ALA A 21 -30.74 8.51 -0.27
C ALA A 21 -29.23 8.66 -0.53
N THR A 22 -28.61 9.60 0.16
CA THR A 22 -27.17 9.65 0.30
C THR A 22 -26.82 8.44 1.16
N SER A 23 -26.48 7.32 0.52
CA SER A 23 -25.93 6.17 1.22
C SER A 23 -24.59 6.60 1.79
N ALA A 24 -24.61 7.06 3.03
CA ALA A 24 -23.43 7.18 3.86
C ALA A 24 -22.87 5.77 4.02
N VAL A 25 -21.84 5.45 3.23
CA VAL A 25 -20.99 4.29 3.50
C VAL A 25 -20.25 4.63 4.78
N THR A 26 -20.70 4.05 5.88
CA THR A 26 -20.06 4.13 7.19
C THR A 26 -18.71 3.43 7.09
N ASN A 27 -17.65 4.18 6.81
CA ASN A 27 -16.29 3.69 7.02
C ASN A 27 -16.10 3.52 8.53
N ALA A 28 -15.84 2.28 8.96
CA ALA A 28 -15.50 1.96 10.33
C ALA A 28 -14.15 2.59 10.67
N ALA A 29 -14.17 3.82 11.16
CA ALA A 29 -13.03 4.45 11.83
C ALA A 29 -12.95 3.87 13.25
N ALA A 30 -11.87 3.13 13.55
CA ALA A 30 -11.57 2.76 14.92
C ALA A 30 -11.16 4.02 15.69
N VAL A 31 -12.03 4.49 16.59
CA VAL A 31 -11.69 5.54 17.56
C VAL A 31 -10.86 4.89 18.66
N VAL A 32 -9.55 5.12 18.67
CA VAL A 32 -8.68 4.69 19.77
C VAL A 32 -8.86 5.67 20.93
N ALA A 33 -9.74 5.33 21.87
CA ALA A 33 -9.87 6.02 23.14
C ALA A 33 -8.87 5.42 24.15
N SER A 34 -7.91 6.23 24.60
CA SER A 34 -7.00 5.84 25.69
C SER A 34 -7.78 5.73 27.01
N LYS A 35 -7.95 4.50 27.51
CA LYS A 35 -8.38 4.21 28.88
C LYS A 35 -7.36 3.27 29.53
N ASN A 36 -6.68 3.78 30.56
CA ASN A 36 -5.87 2.98 31.47
C ASN A 36 -6.78 2.10 32.34
N ALA A 37 -6.55 0.78 32.32
CA ALA A 37 -7.03 -0.19 33.31
C ALA A 37 -6.07 -1.41 33.35
N PRO A 38 -5.97 -2.15 34.48
CA PRO A 38 -4.78 -2.91 34.86
C PRO A 38 -4.69 -4.30 34.22
N SER A 39 -3.47 -4.84 34.26
CA SER A 39 -3.02 -6.14 33.76
C SER A 39 -4.03 -7.29 33.94
N SER A 40 -4.49 -7.85 32.83
CA SER A 40 -5.12 -9.17 32.78
C SER A 40 -4.16 -10.20 32.17
N THR A 41 -3.76 -11.14 32.99
CA THR A 41 -2.97 -12.33 32.67
C THR A 41 -3.70 -13.20 31.64
N PHE A 42 -3.07 -13.50 30.51
CA PHE A 42 -3.55 -14.52 29.57
C PHE A 42 -2.99 -15.90 29.97
N PRO A 43 -3.78 -16.99 29.88
CA PRO A 43 -3.28 -18.33 30.17
C PRO A 43 -2.49 -18.90 28.99
N SER A 44 -1.35 -19.51 29.27
CA SER A 44 -0.59 -20.32 28.32
C SER A 44 -1.28 -21.67 28.07
N PRO A 45 -1.41 -22.16 26.83
CA PRO A 45 -1.83 -23.53 26.60
C PRO A 45 -0.63 -24.50 26.68
N SER A 46 -0.82 -25.57 27.44
CA SER A 46 0.09 -26.71 27.62
C SER A 46 0.04 -27.71 26.45
N SER A 47 1.24 -28.10 26.01
CA SER A 47 1.67 -29.38 25.43
C SER A 47 0.65 -30.37 24.85
N SER A 48 0.81 -30.68 23.56
CA SER A 48 0.68 -32.04 23.04
C SER A 48 1.68 -32.28 21.91
N SER A 49 2.49 -33.30 22.13
CA SER A 49 3.49 -33.98 21.30
C SER A 49 3.16 -34.17 19.82
N GLU A 50 4.11 -33.82 18.94
CA GLU A 50 4.43 -34.57 17.72
C GLU A 50 5.95 -34.50 17.49
N GLU A 51 6.57 -35.68 17.37
CA GLU A 51 8.02 -35.93 17.21
C GLU A 51 8.54 -35.51 15.82
N ALA A 52 9.73 -34.92 15.79
CA ALA A 52 10.55 -34.79 14.59
C ALA A 52 11.67 -35.85 14.62
N PRO A 53 11.98 -36.54 13.50
CA PRO A 53 12.98 -37.59 13.52
C PRO A 53 14.42 -37.04 13.50
N ASP A 54 15.22 -37.74 14.29
CA ASP A 54 16.64 -37.57 14.60
C ASP A 54 17.53 -37.81 13.37
N LEU A 55 18.36 -36.83 12.99
CA LEU A 55 19.40 -36.99 11.97
C LEU A 55 20.77 -37.01 12.63
N ALA A 56 21.27 -38.24 12.74
CA ALA A 56 22.52 -38.63 13.35
C ALA A 56 23.76 -37.97 12.73
N HIS A 57 24.72 -37.72 13.62
CA HIS A 57 26.11 -37.42 13.33
C HIS A 57 26.75 -38.46 12.39
N ALA A 58 27.23 -38.02 11.24
CA ALA A 58 28.11 -38.80 10.37
C ALA A 58 29.53 -38.20 10.39
N HIS A 59 30.42 -38.89 11.11
CA HIS A 59 31.86 -38.87 10.86
C HIS A 59 32.12 -39.26 9.40
N ILE A 60 32.81 -38.41 8.64
CA ILE A 60 33.41 -38.81 7.36
C ILE A 60 34.90 -38.96 7.56
N GLY A 61 35.34 -40.21 7.41
CA GLY A 61 36.72 -40.64 7.50
C GLY A 61 37.54 -40.31 6.26
N ASN A 62 38.86 -40.46 6.43
CA ASN A 62 39.87 -40.43 5.38
C ASN A 62 39.50 -41.34 4.20
N GLY A 63 39.42 -40.76 3.00
CA GLY A 63 39.27 -41.48 1.74
C GLY A 63 40.18 -40.90 0.67
N ASN A 64 41.15 -41.69 0.23
CA ASN A 64 42.06 -41.41 -0.87
C ASN A 64 41.31 -41.09 -2.16
N ILE A 65 41.66 -39.97 -2.80
CA ILE A 65 41.22 -39.67 -4.17
C ILE A 65 42.28 -40.21 -5.13
N SER A 66 41.87 -41.18 -5.95
CA SER A 66 42.63 -41.71 -7.07
C SER A 66 42.84 -40.63 -8.14
N SER A 67 44.05 -40.60 -8.68
CA SER A 67 44.49 -39.69 -9.72
C SER A 67 43.73 -39.91 -11.03
N ILE A 68 43.14 -38.84 -11.58
CA ILE A 68 42.78 -38.77 -13.01
C ILE A 68 43.94 -38.07 -13.73
N PRO A 69 44.62 -38.70 -14.70
CA PRO A 69 45.74 -38.08 -15.39
C PRO A 69 45.23 -37.19 -16.54
N GLY A 70 45.72 -35.95 -16.63
CA GLY A 70 45.68 -35.21 -17.91
C GLY A 70 45.14 -33.78 -17.93
N LYS A 71 45.10 -33.02 -16.83
CA LYS A 71 44.92 -31.56 -16.91
C LYS A 71 46.04 -30.84 -16.16
N LYS A 72 46.75 -29.95 -16.86
CA LYS A 72 47.74 -29.03 -16.26
C LYS A 72 47.01 -28.18 -15.22
N THR A 73 47.32 -28.41 -13.95
CA THR A 73 46.89 -27.53 -12.86
C THR A 73 47.83 -26.33 -12.83
N GLU A 74 47.37 -25.16 -13.30
CA GLU A 74 48.02 -23.90 -12.91
C GLU A 74 47.70 -23.66 -11.44
N GLN A 75 48.72 -23.73 -10.59
CA GLN A 75 48.63 -23.23 -9.22
C GLN A 75 48.62 -21.71 -9.28
N VAL A 76 47.44 -21.11 -9.25
CA VAL A 76 47.29 -19.69 -8.92
C VAL A 76 47.46 -19.57 -7.41
N VAL A 77 48.63 -19.08 -6.98
CA VAL A 77 48.83 -18.67 -5.60
C VAL A 77 48.02 -17.40 -5.40
N VAL A 78 46.85 -17.53 -4.77
CA VAL A 78 46.13 -16.37 -4.21
C VAL A 78 46.90 -16.00 -2.96
N GLU A 79 47.73 -14.97 -3.04
CA GLU A 79 48.32 -14.36 -1.84
C GLU A 79 47.17 -13.96 -0.91
N ALA A 80 47.18 -14.50 0.31
CA ALA A 80 46.23 -14.11 1.32
C ALA A 80 46.46 -12.63 1.63
N GLU A 81 45.50 -11.76 1.25
CA GLU A 81 45.44 -10.41 1.77
C GLU A 81 45.54 -10.48 3.30
N GLN A 82 46.49 -9.76 3.86
CA GLN A 82 46.61 -9.65 5.31
C GLN A 82 45.28 -9.14 5.88
N PRO A 83 44.77 -9.71 6.99
CA PRO A 83 43.55 -9.20 7.61
C PRO A 83 43.81 -7.75 8.01
N SER A 84 43.14 -6.83 7.33
CA SER A 84 43.16 -5.42 7.68
C SER A 84 42.72 -5.26 9.14
N LEU A 85 43.41 -4.38 9.87
CA LEU A 85 43.12 -4.11 11.27
C LEU A 85 41.62 -3.81 11.43
N PRO A 86 40.90 -4.43 12.39
CA PRO A 86 39.49 -4.11 12.59
C PRO A 86 39.33 -2.61 12.84
N PRO A 87 38.30 -1.96 12.27
CA PRO A 87 38.09 -0.53 12.46
C PRO A 87 38.02 -0.20 13.96
N PRO A 88 38.50 0.97 14.39
CA PRO A 88 38.49 1.36 15.80
C PRO A 88 37.08 1.26 16.38
N PRO A 89 36.91 0.89 17.66
CA PRO A 89 35.59 0.76 18.26
C PRO A 89 34.88 2.11 18.21
N VAL A 90 33.78 2.16 17.45
CA VAL A 90 32.91 3.32 17.36
C VAL A 90 31.90 3.25 18.51
N LEU A 91 31.96 4.20 19.44
CA LEU A 91 30.87 4.41 20.40
C LEU A 91 29.71 5.06 19.66
N ILE A 92 28.64 4.30 19.44
CA ILE A 92 27.38 4.83 18.90
C ILE A 92 26.44 5.08 20.09
N VAL A 93 26.29 6.35 20.48
CA VAL A 93 25.24 6.77 21.42
C VAL A 93 23.99 7.04 20.60
N LYS A 94 22.98 6.18 20.74
CA LYS A 94 21.66 6.36 20.13
C LYS A 94 20.69 6.85 21.21
N ASP A 95 20.33 8.12 21.14
CA ASP A 95 19.18 8.66 21.87
C ASP A 95 18.01 8.73 20.88
N ASP A 96 17.02 7.86 21.04
CA ASP A 96 15.81 7.87 20.20
C ASP A 96 14.89 9.06 20.52
N GLY A 97 15.29 9.90 21.49
CA GLY A 97 14.55 11.06 21.93
C GLY A 97 13.27 10.68 22.67
N TYR A 98 12.84 11.54 23.59
CA TYR A 98 11.51 11.43 24.17
C TYR A 98 10.57 12.36 23.41
N PHE A 99 9.51 11.82 22.79
CA PHE A 99 8.34 12.61 22.41
C PHE A 99 7.57 13.02 23.68
N ARG A 100 8.20 13.86 24.52
CA ARG A 100 7.62 14.41 25.73
C ARG A 100 7.41 15.91 25.51
N ARG A 101 6.16 16.32 25.40
CA ARG A 101 5.80 17.73 25.50
C ARG A 101 5.88 18.15 26.98
N ALA A 102 6.11 19.44 27.24
CA ALA A 102 6.12 20.01 28.60
C ALA A 102 4.82 19.75 29.38
N HIS A 103 3.73 19.46 28.67
CA HIS A 103 2.43 19.08 29.21
C HIS A 103 1.95 17.77 28.58
N LEU A 104 1.10 17.04 29.31
CA LEU A 104 0.42 15.85 28.78
C LEU A 104 -0.35 16.21 27.50
N TRP A 105 0.05 15.61 26.39
CA TRP A 105 -0.63 15.79 25.11
C TRP A 105 -1.94 15.00 25.12
N ARG A 106 -3.04 15.66 24.74
CA ARG A 106 -4.34 15.02 24.49
C ARG A 106 -4.69 15.26 23.04
N GLY A 107 -5.05 14.19 22.36
CA GLY A 107 -5.35 14.22 20.94
C GLY A 107 -6.28 13.07 20.56
N ALA A 108 -7.02 13.27 19.48
CA ALA A 108 -7.80 12.23 18.83
C ALA A 108 -7.32 12.09 17.39
N GLY A 109 -7.37 10.88 16.85
CA GLY A 109 -6.90 10.58 15.51
C GLY A 109 -7.79 9.60 14.79
N VAL A 110 -7.47 9.40 13.52
CA VAL A 110 -8.12 8.41 12.67
C VAL A 110 -7.05 7.50 12.06
N ALA A 111 -7.32 6.20 12.05
CA ALA A 111 -6.51 5.20 11.36
C ALA A 111 -7.20 4.79 10.05
N ILE A 112 -6.52 4.95 8.92
CA ILE A 112 -7.12 4.75 7.59
C ILE A 112 -6.20 3.91 6.70
N PRO A 113 -6.69 2.81 6.10
CA PRO A 113 -6.02 2.15 4.99
C PRO A 113 -6.06 3.07 3.76
N VAL A 114 -4.91 3.47 3.21
CA VAL A 114 -4.88 4.39 2.06
C VAL A 114 -5.64 3.79 0.87
N PHE A 115 -5.49 2.49 0.62
CA PHE A 115 -6.17 1.82 -0.49
C PHE A 115 -7.70 1.87 -0.41
N SER A 116 -8.27 2.07 0.78
CA SER A 116 -9.72 2.14 0.99
C SER A 116 -10.29 3.54 0.82
N LEU A 117 -9.45 4.57 0.65
CA LEU A 117 -9.93 5.90 0.31
C LEU A 117 -10.58 5.87 -1.08
N ARG A 118 -11.67 6.61 -1.21
CA ARG A 118 -12.39 6.80 -2.48
C ARG A 118 -12.53 8.29 -2.70
N THR A 119 -11.81 8.80 -3.70
CA THR A 119 -12.01 10.17 -4.19
C THR A 119 -12.37 10.12 -5.68
N ASN A 120 -12.82 11.25 -6.21
CA ASN A 120 -13.21 11.34 -7.62
C ASN A 120 -12.02 11.26 -8.57
N ASP A 121 -10.80 11.47 -8.06
CA ASP A 121 -9.59 11.59 -8.88
C ASP A 121 -8.75 10.31 -8.90
N SER A 122 -8.98 9.37 -7.97
CA SER A 122 -8.18 8.15 -7.84
C SER A 122 -8.59 7.08 -8.85
N VAL A 123 -7.63 6.24 -9.24
CA VAL A 123 -7.87 5.09 -10.14
C VAL A 123 -7.81 3.79 -9.36
N GLY A 124 -8.94 3.09 -9.21
CA GLY A 124 -9.06 1.76 -8.63
C GLY A 124 -9.10 1.68 -7.11
N GLY A 125 -8.48 2.64 -6.43
CA GLY A 125 -8.45 2.77 -4.98
C GLY A 125 -7.72 4.04 -4.58
N GLY A 126 -7.58 4.27 -3.28
CA GLY A 126 -6.95 5.50 -2.78
C GLY A 126 -5.47 5.61 -3.10
N GLU A 127 -5.01 6.85 -3.30
CA GLU A 127 -3.67 7.25 -3.73
C GLU A 127 -3.03 8.22 -2.73
N PHE A 128 -1.72 8.47 -2.86
CA PHE A 128 -1.02 9.39 -1.95
C PHE A 128 -1.63 10.81 -1.95
N LEU A 129 -2.11 11.29 -3.10
CA LEU A 129 -2.73 12.61 -3.18
C LEU A 129 -4.08 12.70 -2.44
N ASP A 130 -4.73 11.56 -2.17
CA ASP A 130 -5.98 11.52 -1.40
C ASP A 130 -5.76 11.73 0.10
N LEU A 131 -4.51 11.61 0.57
CA LEU A 131 -4.15 11.96 1.94
C LEU A 131 -4.28 13.47 2.20
N ILE A 132 -4.12 14.32 1.18
CA ILE A 132 -4.25 15.78 1.32
C ILE A 132 -5.68 16.18 1.72
N PRO A 133 -6.74 15.84 0.95
CA PRO A 133 -8.11 16.15 1.38
C PRO A 133 -8.49 15.39 2.66
N THR A 134 -7.97 14.18 2.87
CA THR A 134 -8.20 13.41 4.12
C THR A 134 -7.63 14.13 5.35
N ALA A 135 -6.41 14.64 5.28
CA ALA A 135 -5.79 15.41 6.36
C ALA A 135 -6.53 16.72 6.61
N ARG A 136 -6.98 17.42 5.55
CA ARG A 136 -7.82 18.61 5.67
C ARG A 136 -9.16 18.30 6.35
N LEU A 137 -9.80 17.17 6.03
CA LEU A 137 -11.02 16.72 6.69
C LEU A 137 -10.76 16.40 8.16
N ALA A 138 -9.70 15.65 8.46
CA ALA A 138 -9.32 15.30 9.81
C ALA A 138 -9.09 16.55 10.68
N ALA A 139 -8.37 17.55 10.15
CA ALA A 139 -8.17 18.83 10.81
C ALA A 139 -9.48 19.58 11.09
N LYS A 140 -10.42 19.60 10.12
CA LYS A 140 -11.75 20.20 10.31
C LYS A 140 -12.57 19.51 11.42
N CYS A 141 -12.36 18.21 11.61
CA CYS A 141 -12.98 17.43 12.68
C CYS A 141 -12.27 17.56 14.04
N GLY A 142 -11.17 18.33 14.13
CA GLY A 142 -10.36 18.46 15.33
C GLY A 142 -9.44 17.26 15.61
N PHE A 143 -9.27 16.35 14.64
CA PHE A 143 -8.25 15.31 14.74
C PHE A 143 -6.85 15.88 14.56
N CYS A 144 -5.91 15.36 15.34
CA CYS A 144 -4.52 15.81 15.37
C CYS A 144 -3.56 14.81 14.74
N VAL A 145 -4.02 13.62 14.37
CA VAL A 145 -3.22 12.59 13.71
C VAL A 145 -4.06 11.79 12.71
N VAL A 146 -3.50 11.57 11.53
CA VAL A 146 -3.98 10.59 10.55
C VAL A 146 -2.93 9.49 10.50
N GLN A 147 -3.26 8.32 11.03
CA GLN A 147 -2.43 7.13 10.96
C GLN A 147 -2.81 6.34 9.70
N VAL A 148 -1.82 5.90 8.94
CA VAL A 148 -2.04 5.05 7.77
C VAL A 148 -1.58 3.62 8.07
N LEU A 149 -2.21 2.64 7.39
CA LEU A 149 -1.63 1.30 7.28
C LEU A 149 -0.32 1.37 6.49
N PRO A 150 0.54 0.33 6.56
CA PRO A 150 1.76 0.31 5.78
C PRO A 150 1.49 0.53 4.29
N VAL A 151 2.32 1.37 3.67
CA VAL A 151 2.24 1.76 2.25
C VAL A 151 3.46 1.28 1.46
N ASN A 152 4.25 0.41 2.07
CA ASN A 152 5.49 -0.12 1.54
C ASN A 152 5.21 -1.07 0.37
N ASP A 153 6.18 -1.19 -0.51
CA ASP A 153 6.09 -2.07 -1.67
C ASP A 153 6.00 -3.54 -1.25
N THR A 154 5.00 -4.23 -1.77
CA THR A 154 4.65 -5.63 -1.53
C THR A 154 4.63 -6.43 -2.83
N SER A 155 5.10 -5.86 -3.95
CA SER A 155 4.97 -6.42 -5.31
C SER A 155 5.89 -7.63 -5.56
N VAL A 156 5.64 -8.75 -4.89
CA VAL A 156 6.44 -9.98 -4.98
C VAL A 156 5.98 -10.87 -6.14
N TYR A 157 4.67 -11.07 -6.26
CA TYR A 157 4.09 -12.06 -7.16
C TYR A 157 3.50 -11.45 -8.44
N GLY A 158 3.16 -10.17 -8.41
CA GLY A 158 2.50 -9.45 -9.50
C GLY A 158 1.00 -9.76 -9.61
N ASP A 159 0.39 -10.29 -8.55
CA ASP A 159 -1.02 -10.66 -8.50
C ASP A 159 -1.71 -10.12 -7.22
N TRP A 160 -2.97 -10.50 -7.00
CA TRP A 160 -3.74 -10.04 -5.85
C TRP A 160 -3.12 -10.34 -4.47
N GLN A 161 -2.20 -11.31 -4.35
CA GLN A 161 -1.55 -11.63 -3.07
C GLN A 161 -0.70 -10.46 -2.56
N ASP A 162 -0.19 -9.63 -3.48
CA ASP A 162 0.57 -8.43 -3.16
C ASP A 162 -0.31 -7.31 -2.55
N SER A 163 -1.64 -7.46 -2.52
CA SER A 163 -2.54 -6.49 -1.89
C SER A 163 -2.45 -6.44 -0.35
N TYR A 164 -1.77 -7.41 0.27
CA TYR A 164 -1.65 -7.48 1.73
C TYR A 164 -0.55 -6.55 2.27
N PRO A 165 -0.89 -5.47 2.99
CA PRO A 165 0.04 -4.36 3.28
C PRO A 165 1.19 -4.72 4.23
N TYR A 166 1.14 -5.88 4.89
CA TYR A 166 2.17 -6.29 5.86
C TYR A 166 3.23 -7.22 5.27
N SER A 167 3.08 -7.65 4.01
CA SER A 167 4.05 -8.53 3.33
C SER A 167 5.03 -7.73 2.48
N ALA A 168 5.72 -6.77 3.09
CA ALA A 168 6.58 -5.83 2.36
C ALA A 168 7.79 -6.55 1.72
N LEU A 169 7.94 -6.38 0.41
CA LEU A 169 9.15 -6.68 -0.34
C LEU A 169 10.27 -5.71 0.04
N SER A 170 9.94 -4.44 0.26
CA SER A 170 10.90 -3.40 0.62
C SER A 170 10.33 -2.44 1.66
N VAL A 171 11.12 -2.16 2.70
CA VAL A 171 10.77 -1.14 3.72
C VAL A 171 11.09 0.29 3.28
N HIS A 172 11.75 0.46 2.14
CA HIS A 172 12.18 1.76 1.62
C HIS A 172 11.36 2.19 0.39
N ALA A 173 10.86 1.24 -0.40
CA ALA A 173 10.07 1.53 -1.58
C ALA A 173 8.59 1.67 -1.21
N LEU A 174 7.91 2.60 -1.87
CA LEU A 174 6.47 2.79 -1.76
C LEU A 174 5.74 1.93 -2.80
N HIS A 175 4.59 1.38 -2.43
CA HIS A 175 3.83 0.55 -3.34
C HIS A 175 3.28 1.37 -4.53
N PRO A 176 3.50 0.93 -5.78
CA PRO A 176 2.96 1.60 -6.98
C PRO A 176 1.43 1.75 -7.03
N GLN A 177 0.67 0.98 -6.23
CA GLN A 177 -0.78 1.13 -6.12
C GLN A 177 -1.19 2.56 -5.74
N TYR A 178 -0.39 3.24 -4.93
CA TYR A 178 -0.69 4.57 -4.42
C TYR A 178 -0.26 5.71 -5.36
N LEU A 179 0.26 5.37 -6.55
CA LEU A 179 0.69 6.34 -7.55
C LEU A 179 -0.49 7.10 -8.13
N ALA A 180 -0.40 8.43 -8.10
CA ALA A 180 -1.37 9.32 -8.72
C ALA A 180 -0.96 9.68 -10.15
N LEU A 181 -1.52 8.94 -11.13
CA LEU A 181 -1.16 9.07 -12.55
C LEU A 181 -1.29 10.51 -13.07
N ARG A 182 -2.33 11.21 -12.63
CA ARG A 182 -2.62 12.61 -13.02
C ARG A 182 -1.52 13.61 -12.67
N ALA A 183 -0.67 13.28 -11.69
CA ALA A 183 0.36 14.17 -11.18
C ALA A 183 1.79 13.77 -11.59
N LEU A 184 1.94 12.73 -12.42
CA LEU A 184 3.25 12.16 -12.78
C LEU A 184 4.22 13.14 -13.46
N ARG A 185 3.72 14.18 -14.12
CA ARG A 185 4.55 15.21 -14.76
C ARG A 185 4.83 16.43 -13.88
N GLY A 186 4.26 16.46 -12.67
CA GLY A 186 4.30 17.61 -11.75
C GLY A 186 3.21 18.64 -12.01
N GLU A 187 2.99 19.54 -11.05
CA GLU A 187 1.86 20.49 -11.02
C GLU A 187 1.81 21.44 -12.23
N ASN A 188 2.98 21.79 -12.80
CA ASN A 188 3.08 22.77 -13.89
C ASN A 188 3.13 22.15 -15.29
N ARG A 189 2.96 20.82 -15.41
CA ARG A 189 3.05 20.10 -16.68
C ARG A 189 1.87 19.12 -16.81
N PRO A 190 0.67 19.59 -17.19
CA PRO A 190 -0.48 18.71 -17.31
C PRO A 190 -0.23 17.61 -18.35
N LEU A 191 -0.83 16.44 -18.14
CA LEU A 191 -0.81 15.37 -19.15
C LEU A 191 -1.54 15.83 -20.43
N PRO A 192 -1.19 15.29 -21.61
CA PRO A 192 -2.01 15.42 -22.81
C PRO A 192 -3.48 15.02 -22.58
N ALA A 193 -4.41 15.66 -23.29
CA ALA A 193 -5.85 15.47 -23.10
C ALA A 193 -6.32 14.03 -23.37
N ASP A 194 -5.68 13.35 -24.31
CA ASP A 194 -5.92 11.93 -24.63
C ASP A 194 -5.56 11.02 -23.44
N LEU A 195 -4.38 11.21 -22.83
CA LEU A 195 -3.99 10.45 -21.64
C LEU A 195 -4.90 10.76 -20.44
N GLN A 196 -5.29 12.02 -20.25
CA GLN A 196 -6.24 12.39 -19.19
C GLN A 196 -7.59 11.70 -19.39
N ALA A 197 -8.12 11.69 -20.62
CA ALA A 197 -9.38 11.03 -20.95
C ALA A 197 -9.30 9.51 -20.73
N GLU A 198 -8.18 8.89 -21.09
CA GLU A 198 -7.94 7.46 -20.85
C GLU A 198 -7.88 7.13 -19.36
N ILE A 199 -7.19 7.95 -18.55
CA ILE A 199 -7.15 7.81 -17.09
C ILE A 199 -8.55 7.95 -16.50
N ALA A 200 -9.33 8.95 -16.93
CA ALA A 200 -10.70 9.15 -16.45
C ALA A 200 -11.63 7.98 -16.80
N ALA A 201 -11.53 7.45 -18.02
CA ALA A 201 -12.30 6.27 -18.43
C ALA A 201 -11.93 5.03 -17.61
N ALA A 202 -10.63 4.83 -17.34
CA ALA A 202 -10.17 3.75 -16.47
C ALA A 202 -10.64 3.93 -15.02
N ALA A 203 -10.61 5.15 -14.47
CA ALA A 203 -11.14 5.46 -13.15
C ALA A 203 -12.63 5.09 -13.04
N ALA A 204 -13.45 5.53 -14.00
CA ALA A 204 -14.88 5.22 -14.04
C ALA A 204 -15.15 3.70 -14.06
N ARG A 205 -14.36 2.95 -14.83
CA ARG A 205 -14.48 1.49 -14.93
C ARG A 205 -14.03 0.79 -13.64
N LEU A 206 -12.82 1.09 -13.15
CA LEU A 206 -12.19 0.41 -12.01
C LEU A 206 -12.81 0.80 -10.66
N ASN A 207 -13.42 1.98 -10.56
CA ASN A 207 -14.10 2.43 -9.34
C ASN A 207 -15.57 1.99 -9.26
N SER A 208 -16.12 1.36 -10.29
CA SER A 208 -17.55 0.98 -10.33
C SER A 208 -17.93 -0.12 -9.34
N GLY A 209 -16.95 -0.94 -8.92
CA GLY A 209 -17.16 -2.06 -8.01
C GLY A 209 -17.09 -1.67 -6.53
N ILE A 210 -17.86 -2.41 -5.71
CA ILE A 210 -17.76 -2.34 -4.24
C ILE A 210 -16.36 -2.78 -3.79
N HIS A 211 -15.86 -3.87 -4.36
CA HIS A 211 -14.52 -4.37 -4.15
C HIS A 211 -13.53 -3.70 -5.09
N MET A 212 -12.29 -3.54 -4.63
CA MET A 212 -11.20 -3.05 -5.45
C MET A 212 -10.76 -4.15 -6.42
N ASP A 213 -10.75 -3.84 -7.72
CA ASP A 213 -10.07 -4.65 -8.74
C ASP A 213 -8.56 -4.37 -8.67
N TYR A 214 -7.87 -5.06 -7.75
CA TYR A 214 -6.45 -4.82 -7.49
C TYR A 214 -5.58 -5.07 -8.74
N GLU A 215 -5.72 -6.24 -9.37
CA GLU A 215 -4.92 -6.63 -10.52
C GLU A 215 -5.18 -5.71 -11.73
N GLY A 216 -6.44 -5.39 -12.00
CA GLY A 216 -6.82 -4.46 -13.06
C GLY A 216 -6.27 -3.06 -12.81
N THR A 217 -6.29 -2.60 -11.55
CA THR A 217 -5.71 -1.32 -11.14
C THR A 217 -4.20 -1.29 -11.32
N MET A 218 -3.51 -2.31 -10.81
CA MET A 218 -2.06 -2.42 -10.88
C MET A 218 -1.57 -2.47 -12.32
N ARG A 219 -2.19 -3.32 -13.15
CA ARG A 219 -1.87 -3.40 -14.59
C ARG A 219 -2.03 -2.05 -15.27
N PHE A 220 -3.19 -1.40 -15.10
CA PHE A 220 -3.45 -0.12 -15.73
C PHE A 220 -2.46 0.97 -15.27
N LYS A 221 -2.22 1.07 -13.96
CA LYS A 221 -1.29 2.07 -13.41
C LYS A 221 0.13 1.87 -13.91
N MET A 222 0.63 0.64 -13.89
CA MET A 222 2.00 0.36 -14.33
C MET A 222 2.17 0.60 -15.83
N ASP A 223 1.20 0.19 -16.66
CA ASP A 223 1.26 0.42 -18.11
C ASP A 223 1.17 1.92 -18.45
N MET A 224 0.26 2.65 -17.81
CA MET A 224 0.13 4.09 -18.00
C MET A 224 1.37 4.85 -17.52
N ALA A 225 1.91 4.49 -16.34
CA ALA A 225 3.12 5.10 -15.81
C ALA A 225 4.33 4.88 -16.73
N ARG A 226 4.51 3.67 -17.27
CA ARG A 226 5.56 3.38 -18.25
C ARG A 226 5.38 4.21 -19.52
N ARG A 227 4.17 4.32 -20.06
CA ARG A 227 3.89 5.15 -21.25
C ARG A 227 4.23 6.62 -21.01
N ILE A 228 3.79 7.18 -19.88
CA ILE A 228 4.10 8.55 -19.49
C ILE A 228 5.61 8.74 -19.34
N PHE A 229 6.31 7.81 -18.70
CA PHE A 229 7.76 7.86 -18.53
C PHE A 229 8.50 7.79 -19.87
N LEU A 230 8.11 6.91 -20.79
CA LEU A 230 8.73 6.81 -22.11
C LEU A 230 8.52 8.08 -22.95
N GLN A 231 7.35 8.71 -22.84
CA GLN A 231 7.03 9.91 -23.60
C GLN A 231 7.66 11.18 -23.01
N PHE A 232 7.68 11.32 -21.68
CA PHE A 232 8.03 12.57 -20.99
C PHE A 232 9.22 12.46 -20.04
N GLY A 233 9.78 11.27 -19.82
CA GLY A 233 10.88 11.06 -18.86
C GLY A 233 12.19 11.75 -19.23
N HIS A 234 12.39 12.12 -20.49
CA HIS A 234 13.53 12.94 -20.88
C HIS A 234 13.45 14.37 -20.30
N GLU A 235 12.25 14.88 -19.99
CA GLU A 235 12.01 16.20 -19.40
C GLU A 235 12.37 16.27 -17.91
N THR A 236 12.67 15.15 -17.25
CA THR A 236 12.97 15.09 -15.81
C THR A 236 14.47 15.05 -15.50
N VAL A 237 15.32 14.73 -16.48
CA VAL A 237 16.78 14.58 -16.30
C VAL A 237 17.57 15.84 -16.71
N GLY A 238 16.90 16.83 -17.31
CA GLY A 238 17.53 18.03 -17.88
C GLY A 238 17.32 19.33 -17.09
N GLY A 239 17.35 19.28 -15.76
CA GLY A 239 17.27 20.46 -14.88
C GLY A 239 18.58 20.76 -14.17
#